data_AF-A0A2N5YYM0-F1
#
_entry.id   AF-A0A2N5YYM0-F1
#
_cell.length_a   1.000
_cell.length_b   1.000
_cell.length_c   1.000
_cell.angle_alpha   90.00
_cell.angle_beta   90.00
_cell.angle_gamma   90.00
#
_symmetry.space_group_name_H-M   'P 1'
#
loop_
_entity.id
_entity.type
_entity.pdbx_description
1 polymer ?
#
loop_
_entity_poly.entity_id
_entity_poly.type
_entity_poly.pdbx_seq_one_letter_code
_entity_poly.pdbx_strand_id
1 'polypeptide(L)'
;MNLSKAFVIEYDTKGFIIRVNKILAKYLEKDKSEIQGQHWTKFFKSDSVNENNFWKSLINGKEAEQEFELVKGEAQIKTKGTFIPIVENGRISKIIAYSNLIN
;
A
#
# COMPACT_ATOMS: atom_id res chain seq x y z
N MET A 1 -9.13 22.61 4.17
CA MET A 1 -7.78 22.17 3.80
C MET A 1 -7.93 20.97 2.88
N ASN A 2 -7.65 21.11 1.57
CA ASN A 2 -7.62 19.96 0.67
C ASN A 2 -6.54 19.01 1.16
N LEU A 3 -6.92 17.85 1.70
CA LEU A 3 -5.97 16.79 1.95
C LEU A 3 -5.34 16.44 0.60
N SER A 4 -4.01 16.41 0.54
CA SER A 4 -3.32 15.78 -0.58
C SER A 4 -3.90 14.39 -0.76
N LYS A 5 -4.30 14.05 -1.99
CA LYS A 5 -4.83 12.71 -2.33
C LYS A 5 -3.76 11.62 -2.29
N ALA A 6 -2.50 12.00 -2.03
CA ALA A 6 -1.38 11.08 -2.00
C ALA A 6 -1.05 10.61 -0.58
N PHE A 7 -0.77 9.32 -0.44
CA PHE A 7 -0.33 8.71 0.81
C PHE A 7 0.85 7.77 0.57
N VAL A 8 1.56 7.47 1.66
CA VAL A 8 2.75 6.62 1.65
C VAL A 8 2.58 5.51 2.67
N ILE A 9 2.91 4.29 2.25
CA ILE A 9 2.84 3.08 3.06
C ILE A 9 4.16 2.34 2.95
N GLU A 10 4.63 1.84 4.09
CA GLU A 10 5.78 0.94 4.17
C GLU A 10 5.25 -0.46 4.50
N TYR A 11 5.62 -1.43 3.67
CA TYR A 11 5.26 -2.83 3.83
C TYR A 11 6.50 -3.68 4.10
N ASP A 12 6.31 -4.78 4.82
CA ASP A 12 7.31 -5.83 4.85
C ASP A 12 7.32 -6.62 3.52
N THR A 13 8.21 -7.59 3.42
CA THR A 13 8.33 -8.44 2.23
C THR A 13 7.17 -9.43 2.05
N LYS A 14 6.20 -9.46 2.96
CA LYS A 14 5.03 -10.33 2.89
C LYS A 14 3.74 -9.57 2.63
N GLY A 15 3.77 -8.23 2.63
CA GLY A 15 2.60 -7.39 2.41
C GLY A 15 1.89 -6.92 3.69
N PHE A 16 2.51 -7.07 4.85
CA PHE A 16 2.03 -6.46 6.09
C PHE A 16 2.49 -5.01 6.21
N ILE A 17 1.58 -4.15 6.67
CA ILE A 17 1.85 -2.73 6.83
C ILE A 17 2.74 -2.50 8.05
N ILE A 18 3.97 -2.02 7.82
CA ILE A 18 4.90 -1.61 8.88
C ILE A 18 4.57 -0.19 9.32
N ARG A 19 4.41 0.74 8.36
CA ARG A 19 4.13 2.15 8.64
C ARG A 19 3.16 2.73 7.64
N VAL A 20 2.45 3.75 8.10
CA VAL A 20 1.52 4.53 7.29
C VAL A 20 1.62 6.00 7.66
N ASN A 21 1.57 6.87 6.66
CA ASN A 21 1.54 8.31 6.92
C ASN A 21 0.18 8.76 7.50
N LYS A 22 0.12 9.99 8.00
CA LYS A 22 -1.12 10.54 8.59
C LYS A 22 -2.27 10.73 7.59
N ILE A 23 -1.98 10.68 6.29
CA ILE A 23 -2.96 10.97 5.24
C ILE A 23 -3.89 9.77 5.06
N LEU A 24 -3.34 8.57 4.89
CA LEU A 24 -4.18 7.36 4.77
C LEU A 24 -5.00 7.11 6.04
N ALA A 25 -4.40 7.26 7.22
CA ALA A 25 -5.10 7.12 8.49
C ALA A 25 -6.31 8.06 8.59
N LYS A 26 -6.15 9.32 8.17
CA LYS A 26 -7.27 10.28 8.09
C LYS A 26 -8.31 9.89 7.05
N TYR A 27 -7.90 9.38 5.89
CA TYR A 27 -8.85 8.93 4.87
C TYR A 27 -9.69 7.76 5.35
N LEU A 28 -9.06 6.79 6.01
CA LEU A 28 -9.72 5.61 6.58
C LEU A 28 -10.49 5.90 7.87
N GLU A 29 -10.32 7.08 8.47
CA GLU A 29 -10.89 7.45 9.78
C GLU A 29 -10.49 6.44 10.86
N LYS A 30 -9.21 6.09 10.87
CA LYS A 30 -8.61 5.10 11.77
C LYS A 30 -7.34 5.60 12.42
N ASP A 31 -7.06 5.08 13.60
CA ASP A 31 -5.75 5.25 14.21
C ASP A 31 -4.70 4.43 13.46
N LYS A 32 -3.45 4.92 13.45
CA LYS A 32 -2.34 4.20 12.78
C LYS A 32 -2.14 2.80 13.34
N SER A 33 -2.38 2.60 14.64
CA SER A 33 -2.29 1.31 15.32
C SER A 33 -3.33 0.29 14.84
N GLU A 34 -4.46 0.74 14.29
CA GLU A 34 -5.45 -0.16 13.67
C GLU A 34 -5.03 -0.62 12.27
N ILE A 35 -4.12 0.10 11.63
CA ILE A 35 -3.66 -0.15 10.26
C ILE A 35 -2.34 -0.92 10.27
N GLN A 36 -1.42 -0.57 11.15
CA GLN A 36 -0.12 -1.23 11.28
C GLN A 36 -0.27 -2.68 11.74
N GLY A 37 0.56 -3.56 11.19
CA GLY A 37 0.53 -5.00 11.43
C GLY A 37 -0.58 -5.74 10.68
N GLN A 38 -1.50 -5.05 10.00
CA GLN A 38 -2.49 -5.68 9.14
C GLN A 38 -1.91 -5.95 7.75
N HIS A 39 -2.40 -7.02 7.13
CA HIS A 39 -2.11 -7.30 5.73
C HIS A 39 -2.76 -6.28 4.80
N TRP A 40 -2.10 -5.90 3.70
CA TRP A 40 -2.64 -4.88 2.78
C TRP A 40 -4.05 -5.22 2.25
N THR A 41 -4.37 -6.51 2.06
CA THR A 41 -5.71 -6.99 1.62
C THR A 41 -6.85 -6.63 2.56
N LYS A 42 -6.54 -6.26 3.82
CA LYS A 42 -7.52 -5.71 4.76
C LYS A 42 -8.12 -4.39 4.26
N PHE A 43 -7.32 -3.59 3.54
CA PHE A 43 -7.67 -2.23 3.11
C PHE A 43 -7.69 -2.06 1.59
N PHE A 44 -7.03 -2.94 0.84
CA PHE A 44 -6.89 -2.82 -0.60
C PHE A 44 -7.39 -4.07 -1.32
N LYS A 45 -8.15 -3.86 -2.39
CA LYS A 45 -8.65 -4.93 -3.27
C LYS A 45 -8.18 -4.71 -4.69
N SER A 46 -7.94 -5.80 -5.41
CA SER A 46 -7.66 -5.76 -6.84
C SER A 46 -8.12 -7.08 -7.47
N ASP A 47 -8.98 -6.99 -8.48
CA ASP A 47 -9.47 -8.17 -9.20
C ASP A 47 -8.51 -8.61 -10.31
N SER A 48 -7.60 -7.73 -10.73
CA SER A 48 -6.66 -7.96 -11.84
C SER A 48 -5.28 -8.45 -11.38
N VAL A 49 -5.03 -8.47 -10.07
CA VAL A 49 -3.70 -8.73 -9.51
C VAL A 49 -3.69 -10.03 -8.73
N ASN A 50 -2.88 -10.98 -9.20
CA ASN A 50 -2.46 -12.08 -8.36
C ASN A 50 -1.46 -11.56 -7.31
N GLU A 51 -1.95 -11.41 -6.09
CA GLU A 51 -1.20 -10.88 -4.94
C GLU A 51 0.14 -11.60 -4.71
N ASN A 52 0.16 -12.93 -4.73
CA ASN A 52 1.38 -13.70 -4.49
C ASN A 52 2.44 -13.41 -5.56
N ASN A 53 2.04 -13.38 -6.84
CA ASN A 53 2.95 -13.06 -7.93
C ASN A 53 3.41 -11.60 -7.87
N PHE A 54 2.53 -10.70 -7.46
CA PHE A 54 2.83 -9.28 -7.30
C PHE A 54 3.92 -9.07 -6.24
N TRP A 55 3.69 -9.53 -5.00
CA TRP A 55 4.67 -9.43 -3.93
C TRP A 55 5.97 -10.16 -4.25
N LYS A 56 5.89 -11.34 -4.86
CA LYS A 56 7.09 -12.06 -5.30
C LYS A 56 7.89 -11.25 -6.33
N SER A 57 7.24 -10.51 -7.23
CA SER A 57 7.95 -9.68 -8.20
C SER A 57 8.69 -8.52 -7.52
N LEU A 58 8.06 -7.87 -6.54
CA LEU A 58 8.65 -6.80 -5.74
C LEU A 58 9.88 -7.26 -4.94
N ILE A 59 9.80 -8.44 -4.31
CA ILE A 59 10.92 -9.02 -3.54
C ILE A 59 12.10 -9.37 -4.46
N ASN A 60 11.85 -9.63 -5.74
CA ASN A 60 12.90 -9.81 -6.75
C ASN A 60 13.43 -8.48 -7.31
N GLY A 61 13.15 -7.36 -6.65
CA GLY A 61 13.66 -6.04 -6.99
C GLY A 61 12.94 -5.37 -8.16
N LYS A 62 11.81 -5.91 -8.62
CA LYS A 62 11.01 -5.25 -9.67
C LYS A 62 10.15 -4.17 -9.05
N GLU A 63 10.29 -2.94 -9.52
CA GLU A 63 9.30 -1.90 -9.25
C GLU A 63 8.00 -2.20 -9.99
N ALA A 64 6.89 -1.74 -9.44
CA ALA A 64 5.59 -1.92 -10.07
C ALA A 64 4.70 -0.69 -9.89
N GLU A 65 3.94 -0.37 -10.93
CA GLU A 65 2.82 0.56 -10.85
C GLU A 65 1.52 -0.23 -10.99
N GLN A 66 0.57 0.00 -10.09
CA GLN A 66 -0.67 -0.76 -10.07
C GLN A 66 -1.87 0.04 -9.58
N GLU A 67 -3.03 -0.28 -10.13
CA GLU A 67 -4.33 0.21 -9.66
C GLU A 67 -5.01 -0.81 -8.74
N PHE A 68 -5.63 -0.29 -7.69
CA PHE A 68 -6.35 -1.06 -6.68
C PHE A 68 -7.45 -0.18 -6.07
N GLU A 69 -8.35 -0.81 -5.34
CA GLU A 69 -9.43 -0.13 -4.63
C GLU A 69 -9.12 -0.05 -3.15
N LEU A 70 -9.08 1.16 -2.60
CA LEU A 70 -9.05 1.39 -1.17
C LEU A 70 -10.47 1.21 -0.61
N VAL A 71 -10.62 0.28 0.34
CA VAL A 71 -11.88 -0.02 1.01
C VAL A 71 -12.03 0.86 2.25
N LYS A 72 -13.11 1.64 2.30
CA LYS A 72 -13.50 2.46 3.45
C LYS A 72 -14.98 2.22 3.77
N GLY A 73 -15.25 1.35 4.76
CA GLY A 73 -16.62 0.91 5.03
C GLY A 73 -17.17 0.19 3.80
N GLU A 74 -18.28 0.69 3.26
CA GLU A 74 -18.90 0.19 2.02
C GLU A 74 -18.34 0.85 0.75
N ALA A 75 -17.54 1.92 0.88
CA ALA A 75 -16.98 2.62 -0.27
C ALA A 75 -15.71 1.92 -0.80
N GLN A 76 -15.61 1.86 -2.12
CA GLN A 76 -14.41 1.46 -2.86
C GLN A 76 -13.89 2.67 -3.63
N ILE A 77 -12.65 3.07 -3.35
CA ILE A 77 -12.03 4.26 -3.93
C ILE A 77 -10.88 3.82 -4.83
N LYS A 78 -10.96 4.12 -6.12
CA LYS A 78 -9.86 3.84 -7.06
C LYS A 78 -8.60 4.54 -6.60
N THR A 79 -7.51 3.80 -6.60
CA THR A 79 -6.20 4.26 -6.15
C THR A 79 -5.15 3.70 -7.08
N LYS A 80 -4.18 4.54 -7.44
CA LYS A 80 -2.98 4.14 -8.16
C LYS A 80 -1.79 4.20 -7.24
N GLY A 81 -0.92 3.18 -7.28
CA GLY A 81 0.28 3.14 -6.45
C GLY A 81 1.52 2.69 -7.22
N THR A 82 2.65 3.32 -6.91
CA THR A 82 3.99 2.92 -7.33
C THR A 82 4.69 2.27 -6.15
N PHE A 83 5.12 1.03 -6.32
CA PHE A 83 5.73 0.16 -5.31
C PHE A 83 7.22 0.03 -5.60
N ILE A 84 8.04 0.45 -4.64
CA ILE A 84 9.49 0.56 -4.76
C ILE A 84 10.13 -0.36 -3.72
N PRO A 85 10.82 -1.43 -4.15
CA PRO A 85 11.60 -2.28 -3.26
C PRO A 85 12.80 -1.53 -2.68
N ILE A 86 13.01 -1.64 -1.37
CA ILE A 86 14.14 -1.01 -0.69
C ILE A 86 15.16 -2.07 -0.31
N VAL A 87 16.41 -1.86 -0.77
CA VAL A 87 17.54 -2.74 -0.49
C VAL A 87 18.24 -2.28 0.79
N GLU A 88 18.37 -3.18 1.75
CA GLU A 88 19.20 -3.01 2.95
C GLU A 88 20.10 -4.25 3.07
N ASN A 89 21.41 -4.05 3.28
CA ASN A 89 22.40 -5.14 3.36
C ASN A 89 22.35 -6.14 2.19
N GLY A 90 22.12 -5.63 0.97
CA GLY A 90 22.10 -6.42 -0.26
C GLY A 90 20.84 -7.28 -0.44
N ARG A 91 19.79 -7.09 0.37
CA ARG A 91 18.51 -7.78 0.24
C ARG A 91 17.34 -6.80 0.31
N ILE A 92 16.24 -7.11 -0.36
CA ILE A 92 15.00 -6.36 -0.19
C ILE A 92 14.50 -6.57 1.23
N SER A 93 14.43 -5.50 2.03
CA SER A 93 13.95 -5.57 3.41
C SER A 93 12.51 -5.10 3.56
N LYS A 94 12.06 -4.22 2.66
CA LYS A 94 10.73 -3.61 2.68
C LYS A 94 10.34 -3.07 1.31
N ILE A 95 9.06 -2.78 1.16
CA ILE A 95 8.50 -2.11 -0.02
C ILE A 95 7.89 -0.78 0.43
N ILE A 96 8.22 0.32 -0.25
CA ILE A 96 7.55 1.60 -0.06
C ILE A 96 6.57 1.80 -1.21
N ALA A 97 5.31 2.07 -0.89
CA ALA A 97 4.32 2.46 -1.88
C ALA A 97 3.98 3.94 -1.75
N TYR A 98 4.09 4.66 -2.87
CA TYR A 98 3.53 5.99 -3.06
C TYR A 98 2.23 5.83 -3.82
N SER A 99 1.11 6.31 -3.27
CA SER A 99 -0.20 6.08 -3.86
C SER A 99 -1.03 7.35 -3.87
N ASN A 100 -1.93 7.47 -4.85
CA ASN A 100 -2.87 8.56 -4.96
C ASN A 100 -4.28 8.06 -5.28
N LEU A 101 -5.28 8.68 -4.67
CA LEU A 101 -6.68 8.44 -5.02
C LEU A 101 -6.95 8.98 -6.44
N ILE A 102 -7.63 8.18 -7.26
CA ILE A 102 -8.09 8.52 -8.60
C ILE A 102 -9.57 8.93 -8.47
N ASN A 103 -9.92 10.12 -8.96
CA ASN A 103 -11.31 10.56 -9.07
C ASN A 103 -11.89 10.16 -10.41
#